data_AF-A0A0B8WCG9-F1
#
_entry.id   AF-A0A0B8WCG9-F1
#
_cell.length_a   1.000
_cell.length_b   1.000
_cell.length_c   1.000
_cell.angle_alpha   90.00
_cell.angle_beta   90.00
_cell.angle_gamma   90.00
#
_symmetry.space_group_name_H-M   'P 1'
#
loop_
_entity.id
_entity.type
_entity.pdbx_description
1 polymer ?
#
loop_
_entity_poly.entity_id
_entity_poly.type
_entity_poly.pdbx_seq_one_letter_code
_entity_poly.pdbx_strand_id
1 'polypeptide(L)'
;MFRLLILTVSFLSSLSASAAVWPTMNEWSPAYEDRYAEWVRTEWRTDFFARRTLPNGQSNPYYGLKVDCADTVYSMRIIFAYENRLPFVAQDPTAAGKTISNKMSRWDSQSEINRVRNFLWYIYETMSTRSLPNDTYPVAINRNVIRSGALILTTKKNHHSWTVKEILPIGVPHLVYNSVVGATTGLTLQERQSWPNPEWVFEGEYAASGHAGFRAWRPASALNIPVWQVPGYSEEQYRLPLNKWVRYVQNRLALRQETDDQMVARMLKTICVGFADRVNYAREGIDYINKNPRCMNYATYDNYSTPNRDQRIFDDMMSLRRAYREILQINGGNQLSASSTQQLNKIFPYIQQSAAYEASYMPAQGITGSSVCVTEYYPGRKMDVAEFKRRMFAGLISNNPHDDMEYRWGEARGPSQRARSCQSWDSWSPDLSNN
;
A
#
# COMPACT_ATOMS: atom_id res chain seq x y z
N MET A 1 27.31 18.05 -78.65
CA MET A 1 25.93 18.22 -78.14
C MET A 1 25.73 17.22 -77.01
N PHE A 2 25.94 17.67 -75.76
CA PHE A 2 25.77 16.89 -74.54
C PHE A 2 24.28 16.79 -74.19
N ARG A 3 23.72 15.58 -74.18
CA ARG A 3 22.43 15.31 -73.51
C ARG A 3 22.74 14.69 -72.16
N LEU A 4 22.72 15.55 -71.14
CA LEU A 4 22.88 15.20 -69.74
C LEU A 4 21.59 14.49 -69.28
N LEU A 5 21.68 13.18 -69.06
CA LEU A 5 20.61 12.39 -68.47
C LEU A 5 20.74 12.52 -66.95
N ILE A 6 20.05 13.50 -66.36
CA ILE A 6 19.93 13.64 -64.89
C ILE A 6 18.95 12.56 -64.43
N LEU A 7 19.49 11.38 -64.13
CA LEU A 7 18.85 10.35 -63.33
C LEU A 7 18.99 10.78 -61.86
N THR A 8 18.11 11.66 -61.41
CA THR A 8 17.87 11.93 -59.98
C THR A 8 17.24 10.68 -59.39
N VAL A 9 18.09 9.73 -59.00
CA VAL A 9 17.74 8.66 -58.06
C VAL A 9 17.48 9.35 -56.73
N SER A 10 16.24 9.77 -56.52
CA SER A 10 15.71 10.10 -55.20
C SER A 10 15.76 8.83 -54.36
N PHE A 11 16.91 8.61 -53.71
CA PHE A 11 17.04 7.73 -52.56
C PHE A 11 16.06 8.23 -51.48
N LEU A 12 14.79 7.83 -51.62
CA LEU A 12 13.83 7.78 -50.52
C LEU A 12 14.28 6.63 -49.61
N SER A 13 15.43 6.84 -48.97
CA SER A 13 15.78 6.17 -47.73
C SER A 13 14.69 6.56 -46.75
N SER A 14 13.66 5.73 -46.68
CA SER A 14 12.64 5.76 -45.66
C SER A 14 13.35 5.44 -44.35
N LEU A 15 14.00 6.44 -43.77
CA LEU A 15 14.44 6.42 -42.39
C LEU A 15 13.17 6.15 -41.59
N SER A 16 13.02 4.91 -41.11
CA SER A 16 12.01 4.57 -40.14
C SER A 16 12.29 5.40 -38.89
N ALA A 17 11.69 6.58 -38.83
CA ALA A 17 11.77 7.47 -37.69
C ALA A 17 10.99 6.79 -36.56
N SER A 18 11.68 5.98 -35.79
CA SER A 18 11.09 5.22 -34.70
C SER A 18 10.88 6.16 -33.51
N ALA A 19 9.63 6.41 -33.15
CA ALA A 19 9.27 7.31 -32.07
C ALA A 19 9.42 6.61 -30.72
N ALA A 20 10.21 7.19 -29.82
CA ALA A 20 10.23 6.81 -28.41
C ALA A 20 8.83 6.94 -27.78
N VAL A 21 8.62 6.31 -26.61
CA VAL A 21 7.38 6.47 -25.83
C VAL A 21 7.11 7.96 -25.60
N TRP A 22 8.12 8.69 -25.11
CA TRP A 22 8.20 10.15 -25.13
C TRP A 22 9.65 10.62 -25.30
N PRO A 23 9.88 11.79 -25.95
CA PRO A 23 11.20 12.41 -26.02
C PRO A 23 11.64 12.92 -24.64
N THR A 24 12.90 12.66 -24.28
CA THR A 24 13.54 13.24 -23.10
C THR A 24 14.04 14.65 -23.44
N MET A 25 13.61 15.64 -22.66
CA MET A 25 14.00 17.05 -22.81
C MET A 25 14.68 17.60 -21.54
N ASN A 26 14.50 16.93 -20.41
CA ASN A 26 15.07 17.28 -19.11
C ASN A 26 15.83 16.08 -18.52
N GLU A 27 16.61 16.31 -17.48
CA GLU A 27 17.34 15.28 -16.75
C GLU A 27 17.00 15.27 -15.26
N TRP A 28 17.10 14.10 -14.63
CA TRP A 28 16.94 14.02 -13.18
C TRP A 28 18.06 14.79 -12.48
N SER A 29 17.66 15.78 -11.69
CA SER A 29 18.52 16.58 -10.84
C SER A 29 17.93 16.63 -9.43
N PRO A 30 18.69 17.06 -8.40
CA PRO A 30 18.14 17.28 -7.06
C PRO A 30 16.88 18.15 -7.07
N ALA A 31 16.83 19.19 -7.91
CA ALA A 31 15.66 20.04 -8.06
C ALA A 31 14.44 19.30 -8.64
N TYR A 32 14.64 18.36 -9.57
CA TYR A 32 13.56 17.51 -10.06
C TYR A 32 13.12 16.45 -9.05
N GLU A 33 14.03 15.93 -8.22
CA GLU A 33 13.67 15.07 -7.09
C GLU A 33 12.83 15.83 -6.06
N ASP A 34 13.12 17.10 -5.81
CA ASP A 34 12.32 17.96 -4.94
C ASP A 34 10.93 18.24 -5.52
N ARG A 35 10.85 18.53 -6.84
CA ARG A 35 9.56 18.67 -7.54
C ARG A 35 8.77 17.38 -7.55
N TYR A 36 9.43 16.23 -7.69
CA TYR A 36 8.80 14.92 -7.62
C TYR A 36 8.21 14.68 -6.23
N ALA A 37 8.99 14.92 -5.18
CA ALA A 37 8.51 14.81 -3.81
C ALA A 37 7.28 15.70 -3.57
N GLU A 38 7.32 16.95 -4.01
CA GLU A 38 6.19 17.86 -3.89
C GLU A 38 4.96 17.39 -4.67
N TRP A 39 5.13 16.95 -5.92
CA TRP A 39 4.04 16.38 -6.73
C TRP A 39 3.42 15.14 -6.09
N VAL A 40 4.23 14.24 -5.51
CA VAL A 40 3.69 13.08 -4.77
C VAL A 40 2.87 13.53 -3.57
N ARG A 41 3.35 14.55 -2.85
CA ARG A 41 2.65 15.09 -1.69
C ARG A 41 1.29 15.69 -2.06
N THR A 42 1.20 16.45 -3.14
CA THR A 42 0.01 17.25 -3.48
C THR A 42 -0.92 16.60 -4.51
N GLU A 43 -0.38 15.92 -5.51
CA GLU A 43 -1.11 15.40 -6.68
C GLU A 43 -1.40 13.90 -6.62
N TRP A 44 -0.53 13.09 -5.97
CA TRP A 44 -0.71 11.64 -5.85
C TRP A 44 -1.78 11.28 -4.81
N ARG A 45 -3.06 11.35 -5.22
CA ARG A 45 -4.24 11.14 -4.38
C ARG A 45 -4.86 9.77 -4.61
N THR A 46 -5.70 9.33 -3.66
CA THR A 46 -6.37 8.02 -3.75
C THR A 46 -7.30 7.90 -4.96
N ASP A 47 -7.84 9.00 -5.45
CA ASP A 47 -8.71 9.06 -6.62
C ASP A 47 -7.94 9.25 -7.96
N PHE A 48 -6.60 9.21 -7.96
CA PHE A 48 -5.79 9.60 -9.12
C PHE A 48 -6.19 8.89 -10.41
N PHE A 49 -6.46 7.58 -10.37
CA PHE A 49 -6.89 6.80 -11.54
C PHE A 49 -8.42 6.71 -11.72
N ALA A 50 -9.18 7.11 -10.69
CA ALA A 50 -10.65 7.11 -10.70
C ALA A 50 -11.25 8.43 -11.21
N ARG A 51 -10.51 9.55 -11.12
CA ARG A 51 -10.98 10.86 -11.57
C ARG A 51 -10.82 11.02 -13.08
N ARG A 52 -11.87 11.54 -13.74
CA ARG A 52 -11.85 11.84 -15.19
C ARG A 52 -11.10 13.11 -15.53
N THR A 53 -10.95 14.02 -14.56
CA THR A 53 -10.29 15.31 -14.72
C THR A 53 -9.21 15.49 -13.66
N LEU A 54 -8.11 16.13 -14.05
CA LEU A 54 -7.05 16.57 -13.15
C LEU A 54 -7.49 17.83 -12.38
N PRO A 55 -6.83 18.21 -11.27
CA PRO A 55 -7.19 19.40 -10.50
C PRO A 55 -7.14 20.72 -11.30
N ASN A 56 -6.36 20.75 -12.37
CA ASN A 56 -6.27 21.88 -13.30
C ASN A 56 -7.41 21.92 -14.35
N GLY A 57 -8.38 21.01 -14.28
CA GLY A 57 -9.53 20.93 -15.20
C GLY A 57 -9.29 20.15 -16.50
N GLN A 58 -8.06 19.70 -16.78
CA GLN A 58 -7.76 18.91 -17.97
C GLN A 58 -8.27 17.47 -17.85
N SER A 59 -8.53 16.82 -18.98
CA SER A 59 -8.82 15.38 -19.02
C SER A 59 -7.65 14.60 -18.44
N ASN A 60 -7.93 13.65 -17.55
CA ASN A 60 -6.91 12.80 -16.95
C ASN A 60 -6.53 11.67 -17.92
N PRO A 61 -5.32 11.69 -18.52
CA PRO A 61 -4.92 10.67 -19.49
C PRO A 61 -4.72 9.29 -18.86
N TYR A 62 -4.67 9.19 -17.53
CA TYR A 62 -4.48 7.95 -16.78
C TYR A 62 -5.78 7.41 -16.19
N TYR A 63 -6.91 8.10 -16.43
CA TYR A 63 -8.21 7.61 -16.00
C TYR A 63 -8.44 6.17 -16.48
N GLY A 64 -8.96 5.34 -15.58
CA GLY A 64 -9.31 3.95 -15.85
C GLY A 64 -8.16 2.96 -15.78
N LEU A 65 -6.92 3.38 -15.46
CA LEU A 65 -5.84 2.44 -15.18
C LEU A 65 -6.09 1.76 -13.82
N LYS A 66 -6.03 0.43 -13.82
CA LYS A 66 -6.07 -0.38 -12.61
C LYS A 66 -4.64 -0.79 -12.28
N VAL A 67 -4.28 -0.68 -11.01
CA VAL A 67 -2.90 -0.84 -10.55
C VAL A 67 -2.85 -1.69 -9.30
N ASP A 68 -1.88 -2.59 -9.18
CA ASP A 68 -1.54 -3.26 -7.93
C ASP A 68 -0.56 -2.42 -7.07
N CYS A 69 0.04 -3.04 -6.05
CA CYS A 69 1.03 -2.39 -5.19
C CYS A 69 2.30 -1.93 -5.92
N ALA A 70 2.85 -2.72 -6.84
CA ALA A 70 4.06 -2.38 -7.58
C ALA A 70 3.76 -1.41 -8.72
N ASP A 71 2.65 -1.64 -9.43
CA ASP A 71 2.14 -0.76 -10.48
C ASP A 71 1.95 0.66 -9.94
N THR A 72 1.36 0.80 -8.75
CA THR A 72 1.18 2.11 -8.09
C THR A 72 2.51 2.85 -7.96
N VAL A 73 3.57 2.15 -7.55
CA VAL A 73 4.90 2.71 -7.31
C VAL A 73 5.58 3.09 -8.63
N TYR A 74 5.59 2.20 -9.62
CA TYR A 74 6.18 2.49 -10.93
C TYR A 74 5.42 3.59 -11.67
N SER A 75 4.08 3.56 -11.68
CA SER A 75 3.24 4.57 -12.32
C SER A 75 3.51 5.96 -11.78
N MET A 76 3.62 6.09 -10.46
CA MET A 76 3.94 7.36 -9.82
C MET A 76 5.24 7.98 -10.40
N ARG A 77 6.30 7.17 -10.57
CA ARG A 77 7.59 7.65 -11.11
C ARG A 77 7.53 7.89 -12.62
N ILE A 78 6.88 7.00 -13.37
CA ILE A 78 6.74 7.10 -14.84
C ILE A 78 5.91 8.31 -15.23
N ILE A 79 4.77 8.52 -14.58
CA ILE A 79 3.85 9.63 -14.86
C ILE A 79 4.53 10.96 -14.63
N PHE A 80 5.18 11.14 -13.48
CA PHE A 80 5.94 12.35 -13.21
C PHE A 80 7.07 12.56 -14.24
N ALA A 81 7.79 11.49 -14.60
CA ALA A 81 8.85 11.57 -15.60
C ALA A 81 8.31 11.99 -16.97
N TYR A 82 7.17 11.45 -17.40
CA TYR A 82 6.53 11.81 -18.64
C TYR A 82 6.07 13.28 -18.65
N GLU A 83 5.34 13.70 -17.62
CA GLU A 83 4.82 15.07 -17.49
C GLU A 83 5.93 16.13 -17.48
N ASN A 84 7.11 15.75 -16.99
CA ASN A 84 8.28 16.62 -16.92
C ASN A 84 9.34 16.33 -17.98
N ARG A 85 9.06 15.47 -18.97
CA ARG A 85 9.99 15.08 -20.05
C ARG A 85 11.36 14.59 -19.55
N LEU A 86 11.38 13.91 -18.41
CA LEU A 86 12.54 13.26 -17.81
C LEU A 86 12.74 11.86 -18.40
N PRO A 87 13.96 11.30 -18.36
CA PRO A 87 14.15 9.90 -18.72
C PRO A 87 13.55 8.98 -17.65
N PHE A 88 13.01 7.85 -18.08
CA PHE A 88 12.67 6.74 -17.20
C PHE A 88 13.43 5.51 -17.64
N VAL A 89 14.03 4.80 -16.68
CA VAL A 89 14.73 3.54 -16.90
C VAL A 89 14.59 2.64 -15.67
N ALA A 90 14.39 1.35 -15.91
CA ALA A 90 14.30 0.31 -14.89
C ALA A 90 15.02 -0.95 -15.39
N GLN A 91 15.51 -1.79 -14.48
CA GLN A 91 16.07 -3.09 -14.82
C GLN A 91 14.99 -4.01 -15.38
N ASP A 92 15.27 -4.68 -16.50
CA ASP A 92 14.35 -5.63 -17.10
C ASP A 92 14.44 -6.98 -16.35
N PRO A 93 13.39 -7.39 -15.60
CA PRO A 93 13.44 -8.65 -14.86
C PRO A 93 13.40 -9.89 -15.77
N THR A 94 13.07 -9.72 -17.06
CA THR A 94 12.98 -10.81 -18.05
C THR A 94 14.26 -10.99 -18.85
N ALA A 95 15.18 -10.01 -18.80
CA ALA A 95 16.41 -10.02 -19.58
C ALA A 95 17.59 -9.45 -18.79
N ALA A 96 18.49 -10.34 -18.37
CA ALA A 96 19.66 -9.97 -17.58
C ALA A 96 20.52 -8.89 -18.26
N GLY A 97 20.83 -7.82 -17.51
CA GLY A 97 21.64 -6.69 -18.00
C GLY A 97 20.95 -5.79 -19.03
N LYS A 98 19.64 -5.98 -19.26
CA LYS A 98 18.82 -5.09 -20.09
C LYS A 98 17.97 -4.18 -19.22
N THR A 99 17.51 -3.10 -19.82
CA THR A 99 16.68 -2.10 -19.15
C THR A 99 15.45 -1.78 -19.98
N ILE A 100 14.32 -1.56 -19.30
CA ILE A 100 13.10 -1.01 -19.87
C ILE A 100 13.16 0.51 -19.72
N SER A 101 12.89 1.26 -20.78
CA SER A 101 13.02 2.74 -20.75
C SER A 101 12.01 3.45 -21.64
N ASN A 102 11.87 4.75 -21.43
CA ASN A 102 11.02 5.61 -22.27
C ASN A 102 11.47 5.72 -23.73
N LYS A 103 12.67 5.22 -24.07
CA LYS A 103 13.22 5.20 -25.43
C LYS A 103 12.71 4.04 -26.29
N MET A 104 11.94 3.11 -25.70
CA MET A 104 11.34 2.01 -26.46
C MET A 104 10.42 2.54 -27.56
N SER A 105 10.42 1.86 -28.71
CA SER A 105 9.62 2.24 -29.87
C SER A 105 8.48 1.29 -30.20
N ARG A 106 8.15 0.37 -29.28
CA ARG A 106 7.13 -0.67 -29.45
C ARG A 106 5.75 -0.14 -29.88
N TRP A 107 5.47 1.14 -29.62
CA TRP A 107 4.18 1.79 -29.90
C TRP A 107 4.34 3.04 -30.77
N ASP A 108 5.42 3.17 -31.54
CA ASP A 108 5.74 4.37 -32.32
C ASP A 108 4.63 4.86 -33.26
N SER A 109 3.82 3.92 -33.78
CA SER A 109 2.64 4.19 -34.63
C SER A 109 1.44 4.86 -33.91
N GLN A 110 1.50 5.02 -32.58
CA GLN A 110 0.40 5.56 -31.79
C GLN A 110 0.63 7.02 -31.36
N SER A 111 -0.45 7.71 -30.96
CA SER A 111 -0.34 9.01 -30.31
C SER A 111 0.47 8.91 -29.01
N GLU A 112 1.18 9.97 -28.64
CA GLU A 112 2.07 9.95 -27.48
C GLU A 112 1.37 9.51 -26.18
N ILE A 113 0.13 9.97 -25.94
CA ILE A 113 -0.66 9.55 -24.79
C ILE A 113 -0.93 8.04 -24.80
N ASN A 114 -1.24 7.47 -25.97
CA ASN A 114 -1.45 6.03 -26.10
C ASN A 114 -0.14 5.25 -25.92
N ARG A 115 1.01 5.79 -26.38
CA ARG A 115 2.33 5.21 -26.11
C ARG A 115 2.61 5.13 -24.61
N VAL A 116 2.40 6.23 -23.88
CA VAL A 116 2.62 6.27 -22.42
C VAL A 116 1.70 5.31 -21.69
N ARG A 117 0.41 5.26 -22.05
CA ARG A 117 -0.53 4.30 -21.47
C ARG A 117 -0.08 2.87 -21.73
N ASN A 118 0.30 2.52 -22.95
CA ASN A 118 0.77 1.17 -23.27
C ASN A 118 2.12 0.83 -22.65
N PHE A 119 2.98 1.83 -22.42
CA PHE A 119 4.19 1.65 -21.64
C PHE A 119 3.90 1.33 -20.17
N LEU A 120 2.92 2.00 -19.55
CA LEU A 120 2.43 1.66 -18.21
C LEU A 120 1.87 0.23 -18.16
N TRP A 121 1.01 -0.16 -19.11
CA TRP A 121 0.50 -1.54 -19.19
C TRP A 121 1.63 -2.57 -19.32
N TYR A 122 2.63 -2.30 -20.16
CA TYR A 122 3.78 -3.17 -20.30
C TYR A 122 4.57 -3.30 -19.00
N ILE A 123 4.73 -2.21 -18.25
CA ILE A 123 5.33 -2.24 -16.93
C ILE A 123 4.50 -3.10 -15.96
N TYR A 124 3.17 -3.01 -15.98
CA TYR A 124 2.32 -3.82 -15.10
C TYR A 124 2.40 -5.32 -15.39
N GLU A 125 2.59 -5.68 -16.66
CA GLU A 125 2.75 -7.08 -17.08
C GLU A 125 4.16 -7.64 -16.81
N THR A 126 5.16 -6.77 -16.65
CA THR A 126 6.57 -7.17 -16.62
C THR A 126 7.20 -7.00 -15.24
N MET A 127 6.82 -5.96 -14.51
CA MET A 127 7.38 -5.59 -13.22
C MET A 127 6.54 -6.13 -12.06
N SER A 128 7.13 -6.19 -10.87
CA SER A 128 6.41 -6.57 -9.66
C SER A 128 7.14 -6.06 -8.42
N THR A 129 6.62 -6.37 -7.24
CA THR A 129 7.35 -6.11 -5.98
C THR A 129 8.69 -6.85 -5.92
N ARG A 130 8.89 -7.91 -6.73
CA ARG A 130 10.17 -8.62 -6.85
C ARG A 130 11.21 -7.88 -7.68
N SER A 131 10.80 -7.01 -8.61
CA SER A 131 11.72 -6.21 -9.43
C SER A 131 12.11 -4.88 -8.77
N LEU A 132 11.23 -4.30 -7.94
CA LEU A 132 11.48 -3.03 -7.24
C LEU A 132 12.84 -2.94 -6.53
N PRO A 133 13.36 -3.99 -5.85
CA PRO A 133 14.68 -3.94 -5.23
C PRO A 133 15.84 -3.66 -6.20
N ASN A 134 15.69 -3.98 -7.49
CA ASN A 134 16.71 -3.72 -8.51
C ASN A 134 16.76 -2.24 -8.92
N ASP A 135 15.64 -1.53 -8.79
CA ASP A 135 15.49 -0.12 -9.18
C ASP A 135 15.60 0.84 -7.99
N THR A 136 15.75 0.30 -6.78
CA THR A 136 15.71 1.07 -5.53
C THR A 136 16.82 0.61 -4.57
N TYR A 137 17.15 1.43 -3.58
CA TYR A 137 18.19 1.11 -2.58
C TYR A 137 17.73 1.46 -1.16
N PRO A 138 18.20 0.74 -0.13
CA PRO A 138 17.83 1.04 1.26
C PRO A 138 18.49 2.32 1.74
N VAL A 139 17.77 3.07 2.57
CA VAL A 139 18.16 4.42 2.98
C VAL A 139 18.33 4.57 4.48
N ALA A 140 19.04 5.63 4.88
CA ALA A 140 19.19 6.02 6.28
C ALA A 140 17.86 6.53 6.84
N ILE A 141 17.67 6.40 8.16
CA ILE A 141 16.49 6.89 8.87
C ILE A 141 16.66 8.39 9.10
N ASN A 142 16.29 9.15 8.06
CA ASN A 142 16.41 10.60 8.02
C ASN A 142 15.27 11.20 7.18
N ARG A 143 14.63 12.25 7.69
CA ARG A 143 13.52 12.97 7.02
C ARG A 143 13.91 13.63 5.69
N ASN A 144 15.20 13.88 5.45
CA ASN A 144 15.69 14.37 4.16
C ASN A 144 15.64 13.30 3.06
N VAL A 145 15.69 12.02 3.43
CA VAL A 145 15.69 10.88 2.50
C VAL A 145 14.34 10.15 2.52
N ILE A 146 13.82 9.88 3.71
CA ILE A 146 12.48 9.35 3.93
C ILE A 146 11.49 10.53 3.88
N ARG A 147 11.07 10.85 2.66
CA ARG A 147 10.13 11.92 2.34
C ARG A 147 9.17 11.48 1.24
N SER A 148 8.29 12.38 0.80
CA SER A 148 7.35 12.14 -0.30
C SER A 148 8.05 11.54 -1.52
N GLY A 149 7.51 10.43 -2.03
CA GLY A 149 8.10 9.66 -3.14
C GLY A 149 9.07 8.55 -2.74
N ALA A 150 9.49 8.49 -1.46
CA ALA A 150 10.16 7.32 -0.90
C ALA A 150 9.20 6.13 -0.81
N LEU A 151 9.75 4.93 -0.66
CA LEU A 151 9.01 3.68 -0.71
C LEU A 151 9.19 2.89 0.59
N ILE A 152 8.21 2.06 0.93
CA ILE A 152 8.39 0.94 1.88
C ILE A 152 8.13 -0.33 1.11
N LEU A 153 9.06 -1.28 1.11
CA LEU A 153 8.86 -2.61 0.55
C LEU A 153 8.79 -3.66 1.66
N THR A 154 8.07 -4.74 1.43
CA THR A 154 8.18 -5.95 2.23
C THR A 154 9.19 -6.91 1.65
N THR A 155 9.47 -7.99 2.37
CA THR A 155 10.19 -9.15 1.84
C THR A 155 9.49 -9.75 0.61
N LYS A 156 10.23 -10.66 -0.04
CA LYS A 156 9.71 -11.52 -1.10
C LYS A 156 8.61 -12.48 -0.65
N LYS A 157 8.28 -12.61 0.63
CA LYS A 157 7.21 -13.50 1.07
C LYS A 157 5.89 -12.75 1.27
N ASN A 158 5.93 -11.48 1.68
CA ASN A 158 4.73 -10.64 1.79
C ASN A 158 4.35 -9.82 0.53
N HIS A 159 5.26 -9.65 -0.44
CA HIS A 159 4.96 -9.12 -1.78
C HIS A 159 4.24 -7.75 -1.84
N HIS A 160 4.54 -6.82 -0.94
CA HIS A 160 3.83 -5.54 -0.88
C HIS A 160 4.75 -4.31 -0.91
N SER A 161 4.19 -3.21 -1.35
CA SER A 161 4.87 -1.92 -1.44
C SER A 161 3.93 -0.76 -1.14
N TRP A 162 4.49 0.27 -0.53
CA TRP A 162 3.83 1.54 -0.26
C TRP A 162 4.63 2.70 -0.80
N THR A 163 3.91 3.72 -1.26
CA THR A 163 4.45 5.05 -1.46
C THR A 163 4.32 5.85 -0.18
N VAL A 164 5.41 6.49 0.26
CA VAL A 164 5.36 7.56 1.26
C VAL A 164 4.80 8.81 0.58
N LYS A 165 3.56 9.19 0.91
CA LYS A 165 2.96 10.44 0.45
C LYS A 165 3.55 11.62 1.20
N GLU A 166 3.71 11.48 2.51
CA GLU A 166 4.45 12.39 3.39
C GLU A 166 4.79 11.71 4.71
N ILE A 167 5.71 12.31 5.47
CA ILE A 167 5.91 12.02 6.88
C ILE A 167 5.25 13.13 7.68
N LEU A 168 4.25 12.80 8.49
CA LEU A 168 3.55 13.76 9.34
C LEU A 168 4.53 14.45 10.31
N PRO A 169 4.21 15.65 10.86
CA PRO A 169 5.08 16.33 11.81
C PRO A 169 5.42 15.51 13.07
N ILE A 170 4.62 14.49 13.37
CA ILE A 170 4.80 13.54 14.48
C ILE A 170 5.68 12.33 14.13
N GLY A 171 6.25 12.30 12.91
CA GLY A 171 7.12 11.24 12.44
C GLY A 171 6.39 10.01 11.86
N VAL A 172 5.06 10.00 11.87
CA VAL A 172 4.23 8.91 11.32
C VAL A 172 4.09 9.05 9.80
N PRO A 173 4.22 7.98 9.00
CA PRO A 173 4.02 8.05 7.56
C PRO A 173 2.54 8.15 7.19
N HIS A 174 2.25 8.97 6.18
CA HIS A 174 1.03 8.85 5.36
C HIS A 174 1.41 8.07 4.11
N LEU A 175 0.87 6.87 4.00
CA LEU A 175 1.15 5.93 2.91
C LEU A 175 -0.01 5.91 1.92
N VAL A 176 0.31 5.83 0.63
CA VAL A 176 -0.63 5.56 -0.46
C VAL A 176 -0.17 4.29 -1.17
N TYR A 177 -1.11 3.39 -1.46
CA TYR A 177 -0.81 2.06 -1.97
C TYR A 177 -2.02 1.45 -2.68
N ASN A 178 -1.84 0.29 -3.30
CA ASN A 178 -2.96 -0.54 -3.70
C ASN A 178 -2.67 -2.02 -3.39
N SER A 179 -3.62 -2.90 -3.68
CA SER A 179 -3.43 -4.36 -3.59
C SER A 179 -3.74 -5.03 -4.93
N VAL A 180 -3.47 -6.33 -5.05
CA VAL A 180 -3.82 -7.15 -6.23
C VAL A 180 -5.31 -7.04 -6.59
N VAL A 181 -6.18 -6.81 -5.61
CA VAL A 181 -7.61 -6.53 -5.82
C VAL A 181 -7.83 -5.22 -6.55
N GLY A 182 -7.03 -4.19 -6.24
CA GLY A 182 -7.05 -2.93 -6.96
C GLY A 182 -6.78 -3.09 -8.45
N ALA A 183 -5.88 -3.99 -8.85
CA ALA A 183 -5.65 -4.28 -10.26
C ALA A 183 -6.85 -4.95 -10.97
N THR A 184 -7.74 -5.62 -10.22
CA THR A 184 -8.87 -6.36 -10.78
C THR A 184 -10.20 -5.59 -10.68
N THR A 185 -10.53 -5.01 -9.53
CA THR A 185 -11.86 -4.45 -9.24
C THR A 185 -11.90 -2.94 -9.01
N GLY A 186 -10.78 -2.26 -8.70
CA GLY A 186 -10.79 -0.87 -8.22
C GLY A 186 -10.01 0.14 -9.07
N LEU A 187 -10.49 1.39 -9.13
CA LEU A 187 -9.73 2.54 -9.67
C LEU A 187 -9.20 3.47 -8.57
N THR A 188 -9.61 3.23 -7.32
CA THR A 188 -9.23 4.04 -6.16
C THR A 188 -8.09 3.37 -5.43
N LEU A 189 -7.00 4.10 -5.21
CA LEU A 189 -5.91 3.68 -4.35
C LEU A 189 -6.33 3.73 -2.88
N GLN A 190 -5.60 3.03 -2.04
CA GLN A 190 -5.78 3.00 -0.59
C GLN A 190 -4.79 3.95 0.07
N GLU A 191 -5.13 4.39 1.28
CA GLU A 191 -4.21 5.17 2.11
C GLU A 191 -4.24 4.74 3.58
N ARG A 192 -3.17 5.03 4.31
CA ARG A 192 -3.11 4.86 5.78
C ARG A 192 -2.19 5.90 6.41
N GLN A 193 -2.54 6.34 7.62
CA GLN A 193 -1.75 7.27 8.44
C GLN A 193 -1.20 6.57 9.69
N SER A 194 -0.48 5.47 9.46
CA SER A 194 0.04 4.59 10.50
C SER A 194 1.22 3.77 9.98
N TRP A 195 2.03 3.28 10.92
CA TRP A 195 3.14 2.39 10.63
C TRP A 195 2.63 1.00 10.21
N PRO A 196 3.16 0.39 9.13
CA PRO A 196 2.97 -1.03 8.92
C PRO A 196 3.69 -1.82 10.03
N ASN A 197 3.17 -3.00 10.36
CA ASN A 197 3.79 -3.89 11.35
C ASN A 197 5.21 -4.28 10.88
N PRO A 198 6.28 -3.95 11.62
CA PRO A 198 7.65 -4.31 11.22
C PRO A 198 7.86 -5.82 11.06
N GLU A 199 7.22 -6.65 11.88
CA GLU A 199 7.33 -8.10 11.76
C GLU A 199 6.77 -8.59 10.42
N TRP A 200 5.72 -7.94 9.93
CA TRP A 200 5.19 -8.19 8.59
C TRP A 200 6.06 -7.57 7.49
N VAL A 201 6.62 -6.38 7.70
CA VAL A 201 7.50 -5.75 6.70
C VAL A 201 8.75 -6.61 6.46
N PHE A 202 9.41 -7.05 7.53
CA PHE A 202 10.71 -7.73 7.47
C PHE A 202 10.63 -9.25 7.55
N GLU A 203 9.59 -9.82 8.14
CA GLU A 203 9.30 -11.26 8.13
C GLU A 203 10.49 -12.18 8.47
N GLY A 204 11.27 -11.79 9.48
CA GLY A 204 12.49 -12.51 9.88
C GLY A 204 13.73 -12.26 8.99
N GLU A 205 13.57 -11.69 7.79
CA GLU A 205 14.66 -11.27 6.91
C GLU A 205 15.07 -9.81 7.18
N TYR A 206 15.61 -9.59 8.38
CA TYR A 206 15.97 -8.25 8.86
C TYR A 206 17.38 -7.81 8.40
N ALA A 207 17.61 -7.86 7.08
CA ALA A 207 18.88 -7.48 6.46
C ALA A 207 18.66 -6.87 5.07
N ALA A 208 19.67 -6.19 4.51
CA ALA A 208 19.59 -5.62 3.17
C ALA A 208 19.29 -6.66 2.07
N SER A 209 19.68 -7.92 2.30
CA SER A 209 19.38 -9.07 1.44
C SER A 209 17.88 -9.41 1.37
N GLY A 210 17.11 -9.09 2.41
CA GLY A 210 15.64 -9.26 2.40
C GLY A 210 14.91 -8.18 1.62
N HIS A 211 15.62 -7.12 1.21
CA HIS A 211 15.15 -6.00 0.38
C HIS A 211 13.98 -5.17 0.94
N ALA A 212 13.47 -5.51 2.12
CA ALA A 212 12.39 -4.83 2.81
C ALA A 212 12.81 -3.49 3.42
N GLY A 213 11.83 -2.73 3.90
CA GLY A 213 12.01 -1.46 4.61
C GLY A 213 11.95 -0.24 3.68
N PHE A 214 12.43 0.90 4.19
CA PHE A 214 12.47 2.16 3.47
C PHE A 214 13.48 2.14 2.32
N ARG A 215 13.07 2.62 1.15
CA ARG A 215 13.90 2.68 -0.05
C ARG A 215 13.70 3.96 -0.84
N ALA A 216 14.72 4.35 -1.58
CA ALA A 216 14.68 5.41 -2.58
C ALA A 216 14.97 4.85 -3.98
N TRP A 217 14.48 5.54 -5.01
CA TRP A 217 14.79 5.22 -6.40
C TRP A 217 16.28 5.39 -6.70
N ARG A 218 16.87 4.43 -7.41
CA ARG A 218 18.24 4.55 -7.91
C ARG A 218 18.28 5.57 -9.04
N PRO A 219 19.30 6.44 -9.08
CA PRO A 219 19.60 7.22 -10.28
C PRO A 219 19.84 6.29 -11.47
N ALA A 220 19.47 6.72 -12.68
CA ALA A 220 19.67 5.96 -13.91
C ALA A 220 21.13 5.51 -14.11
N SER A 221 22.08 6.41 -13.82
CA SER A 221 23.53 6.13 -13.88
C SER A 221 23.99 5.06 -12.90
N ALA A 222 23.21 4.82 -11.85
CA ALA A 222 23.53 3.88 -10.78
C ALA A 222 22.77 2.56 -10.90
N LEU A 223 21.97 2.30 -11.95
CA LEU A 223 21.20 1.04 -12.07
C LEU A 223 22.06 -0.20 -12.31
N ASN A 224 23.21 -0.05 -12.98
CA ASN A 224 24.07 -1.16 -13.39
C ASN A 224 25.29 -1.39 -12.47
N ILE A 225 25.39 -0.65 -11.37
CA ILE A 225 26.43 -0.86 -10.35
C ILE A 225 25.87 -1.69 -9.18
N PRO A 226 26.70 -2.24 -8.28
CA PRO A 226 26.20 -2.86 -7.06
C PRO A 226 25.42 -1.88 -6.17
N VAL A 227 24.31 -2.31 -5.56
CA VAL A 227 23.41 -1.44 -4.79
C VAL A 227 24.11 -0.72 -3.62
N TRP A 228 25.11 -1.36 -3.00
CA TRP A 228 25.89 -0.80 -1.89
C TRP A 228 26.84 0.32 -2.32
N GLN A 229 27.06 0.50 -3.62
CA GLN A 229 27.83 1.62 -4.18
C GLN A 229 26.94 2.83 -4.54
N VAL A 230 25.62 2.70 -4.45
CA VAL A 230 24.69 3.79 -4.78
C VAL A 230 24.83 4.88 -3.71
N PRO A 231 25.07 6.15 -4.10
CA PRO A 231 25.11 7.26 -3.14
C PRO A 231 23.84 7.33 -2.29
N GLY A 232 24.00 7.43 -0.97
CA GLY A 232 22.88 7.43 -0.02
C GLY A 232 22.47 6.04 0.50
N TYR A 233 23.07 4.96 -0.01
CA TYR A 233 22.88 3.61 0.52
C TYR A 233 23.15 3.55 2.03
N SER A 234 22.23 2.93 2.77
CA SER A 234 22.40 2.70 4.20
C SER A 234 21.64 1.47 4.67
N GLU A 235 22.26 0.74 5.60
CA GLU A 235 21.68 -0.41 6.29
C GLU A 235 21.17 -0.07 7.70
N GLU A 236 21.15 1.22 8.08
CA GLU A 236 20.77 1.68 9.43
C GLU A 236 19.47 1.04 9.93
N GLN A 237 18.47 0.98 9.06
CA GLN A 237 17.15 0.44 9.37
C GLN A 237 17.10 -1.06 9.65
N TYR A 238 18.19 -1.80 9.41
CA TYR A 238 18.35 -3.25 9.67
C TYR A 238 19.12 -3.54 10.96
N ARG A 239 19.54 -2.51 11.71
CA ARG A 239 20.33 -2.65 12.93
C ARG A 239 19.49 -2.44 14.20
N LEU A 240 18.20 -2.18 14.07
CA LEU A 240 17.28 -1.87 15.16
C LEU A 240 16.49 -3.10 15.60
N PRO A 241 16.37 -3.41 16.89
CA PRO A 241 15.45 -4.45 17.33
C PRO A 241 14.02 -4.17 16.83
N LEU A 242 13.33 -5.16 16.25
CA LEU A 242 12.00 -4.98 15.62
C LEU A 242 10.98 -4.37 16.60
N ASN A 243 11.00 -4.81 17.86
CA ASN A 243 10.14 -4.28 18.93
C ASN A 243 10.38 -2.80 19.27
N LYS A 244 11.53 -2.24 18.86
CA LYS A 244 11.88 -0.81 19.03
C LYS A 244 11.81 -0.02 17.72
N TRP A 245 11.64 -0.70 16.58
CA TRP A 245 11.80 -0.12 15.26
C TRP A 245 10.86 1.08 15.03
N VAL A 246 9.56 0.89 15.26
CA VAL A 246 8.56 1.97 15.06
C VAL A 246 8.87 3.19 15.92
N ARG A 247 9.11 2.99 17.22
CA ARG A 247 9.40 4.08 18.16
C ARG A 247 10.67 4.82 17.77
N TYR A 248 11.73 4.10 17.41
CA TYR A 248 12.99 4.69 16.98
C TYR A 248 12.81 5.52 15.70
N VAL A 249 12.23 4.92 14.67
CA VAL A 249 12.06 5.58 13.37
C VAL A 249 11.14 6.79 13.50
N GLN A 250 9.99 6.65 14.17
CA GLN A 250 9.08 7.76 14.40
C GLN A 250 9.76 8.94 15.10
N ASN A 251 10.51 8.68 16.18
CA ASN A 251 11.22 9.74 16.90
C ASN A 251 12.27 10.44 16.04
N ARG A 252 13.00 9.69 15.20
CA ARG A 252 14.00 10.25 14.28
C ARG A 252 13.39 11.09 13.17
N LEU A 253 12.16 10.77 12.78
CA LEU A 253 11.45 11.47 11.71
C LEU A 253 10.53 12.57 12.23
N ALA A 254 10.27 12.66 13.54
CA ALA A 254 9.36 13.64 14.12
C ALA A 254 9.97 15.06 14.17
N LEU A 255 9.14 16.05 13.86
CA LEU A 255 9.40 17.47 14.08
C LEU A 255 8.77 17.98 15.39
N ARG A 256 7.77 17.27 15.90
CA ARG A 256 7.13 17.53 17.19
C ARG A 256 6.63 16.24 17.83
N GLN A 257 6.40 16.27 19.13
CA GLN A 257 5.71 15.18 19.82
C GLN A 257 4.22 15.17 19.48
N GLU A 258 3.65 13.96 19.48
CA GLU A 258 2.21 13.72 19.42
C GLU A 258 1.67 13.66 20.85
N THR A 259 0.52 14.28 21.12
CA THR A 259 -0.14 14.12 22.42
C THR A 259 -0.88 12.79 22.51
N ASP A 260 -1.15 12.30 23.72
CA ASP A 260 -1.89 11.05 23.93
C ASP A 260 -3.23 11.02 23.19
N ASP A 261 -4.02 12.11 23.28
CA ASP A 261 -5.29 12.26 22.55
C ASP A 261 -5.12 12.25 21.02
N GLN A 262 -4.08 12.93 20.50
CA GLN A 262 -3.81 12.93 19.06
C GLN A 262 -3.46 11.53 18.55
N MET A 263 -2.62 10.82 19.31
CA MET A 263 -2.23 9.45 19.00
C MET A 263 -3.43 8.51 19.00
N VAL A 264 -4.25 8.54 20.06
CA VAL A 264 -5.47 7.74 20.17
C VAL A 264 -6.43 8.04 19.03
N ALA A 265 -6.70 9.32 18.74
CA ALA A 265 -7.60 9.71 17.66
C ALA A 265 -7.11 9.20 16.29
N ARG A 266 -5.80 9.30 16.00
CA ARG A 266 -5.20 8.81 14.75
C ARG A 266 -5.26 7.28 14.63
N MET A 267 -4.98 6.57 15.72
CA MET A 267 -5.03 5.10 15.73
C MET A 267 -6.47 4.59 15.58
N LEU A 268 -7.43 5.21 16.28
CA LEU A 268 -8.86 4.94 16.09
C LEU A 268 -9.28 5.21 14.65
N LYS A 269 -8.91 6.36 14.06
CA LYS A 269 -9.19 6.67 12.65
C LYS A 269 -8.64 5.58 11.71
N THR A 270 -7.43 5.09 11.95
CA THR A 270 -6.82 4.02 11.14
C THR A 270 -7.64 2.73 11.21
N ILE A 271 -7.99 2.31 12.43
CA ILE A 271 -8.82 1.14 12.69
C ILE A 271 -10.19 1.28 12.00
N CYS A 272 -10.80 2.47 12.07
CA CYS A 272 -12.08 2.76 11.45
C CYS A 272 -12.07 2.63 9.93
N VAL A 273 -11.01 3.14 9.29
CA VAL A 273 -10.83 2.99 7.85
C VAL A 273 -10.75 1.51 7.49
N GLY A 274 -9.91 0.74 8.18
CA GLY A 274 -9.80 -0.71 7.93
C GLY A 274 -11.12 -1.46 8.17
N PHE A 275 -11.84 -1.13 9.25
CA PHE A 275 -13.15 -1.71 9.56
C PHE A 275 -14.21 -1.38 8.50
N ALA A 276 -14.26 -0.13 8.03
CA ALA A 276 -15.18 0.29 6.98
C ALA A 276 -14.83 -0.34 5.62
N ASP A 277 -13.55 -0.36 5.23
CA ASP A 277 -13.08 -0.94 3.98
C ASP A 277 -13.37 -2.45 3.90
N ARG A 278 -13.30 -3.15 5.04
CA ARG A 278 -13.66 -4.57 5.14
C ARG A 278 -15.07 -4.86 4.63
N VAL A 279 -16.02 -3.95 4.78
CA VAL A 279 -17.38 -4.10 4.23
C VAL A 279 -17.36 -4.28 2.72
N ASN A 280 -16.56 -3.47 2.02
CA ASN A 280 -16.46 -3.54 0.57
C ASN A 280 -15.79 -4.84 0.14
N TYR A 281 -14.69 -5.24 0.79
CA TYR A 281 -14.00 -6.49 0.49
C TYR A 281 -14.88 -7.72 0.73
N ALA A 282 -15.63 -7.72 1.82
CA ALA A 282 -16.53 -8.81 2.15
C ALA A 282 -17.65 -8.92 1.11
N ARG A 283 -18.23 -7.79 0.72
CA ARG A 283 -19.30 -7.69 -0.30
C ARG A 283 -18.82 -8.13 -1.67
N GLU A 284 -17.65 -7.68 -2.12
CA GLU A 284 -17.09 -8.06 -3.43
C GLU A 284 -16.93 -9.58 -3.56
N GLY A 285 -16.48 -10.26 -2.50
CA GLY A 285 -16.40 -11.73 -2.49
C GLY A 285 -17.75 -12.42 -2.61
N ILE A 286 -18.78 -11.92 -1.91
CA ILE A 286 -20.14 -12.46 -2.02
C ILE A 286 -20.73 -12.20 -3.40
N ASP A 287 -20.58 -10.98 -3.94
CA ASP A 287 -21.07 -10.62 -5.26
C ASP A 287 -20.43 -11.49 -6.34
N TYR A 288 -19.14 -11.83 -6.20
CA TYR A 288 -18.47 -12.76 -7.09
C TYR A 288 -19.09 -14.15 -7.02
N ILE A 289 -19.28 -14.71 -5.82
CA ILE A 289 -19.81 -16.08 -5.64
C ILE A 289 -21.26 -16.19 -6.11
N ASN A 290 -22.08 -15.17 -5.86
CA ASN A 290 -23.46 -15.13 -6.33
C ASN A 290 -23.54 -15.20 -7.86
N LYS A 291 -22.56 -14.62 -8.55
CA LYS A 291 -22.44 -14.69 -10.02
C LYS A 291 -21.72 -15.96 -10.51
N ASN A 292 -20.88 -16.56 -9.66
CA ASN A 292 -20.02 -17.70 -9.99
C ASN A 292 -20.10 -18.75 -8.87
N PRO A 293 -21.10 -19.66 -8.89
CA PRO A 293 -21.38 -20.55 -7.77
C PRO A 293 -20.36 -21.69 -7.58
N ARG A 294 -19.31 -21.77 -8.40
CA ARG A 294 -18.26 -22.78 -8.31
C ARG A 294 -17.22 -22.39 -7.26
N CYS A 295 -16.51 -23.37 -6.71
CA CYS A 295 -15.35 -23.09 -5.87
C CYS A 295 -14.33 -22.25 -6.66
N MET A 296 -13.83 -21.20 -6.01
CA MET A 296 -12.78 -20.35 -6.57
C MET A 296 -11.50 -21.17 -6.78
N ASN A 297 -10.69 -20.81 -7.77
CA ASN A 297 -9.29 -21.23 -7.82
C ASN A 297 -8.43 -20.32 -6.93
N TYR A 298 -7.14 -20.64 -6.77
CA TYR A 298 -6.23 -19.87 -5.92
C TYR A 298 -6.21 -18.36 -6.25
N ALA A 299 -6.03 -17.98 -7.51
CA ALA A 299 -5.93 -16.57 -7.90
C ALA A 299 -7.22 -15.79 -7.57
N THR A 300 -8.37 -16.42 -7.75
CA THR A 300 -9.67 -15.81 -7.41
C THR A 300 -9.88 -15.77 -5.89
N TYR A 301 -9.47 -16.82 -5.18
CA TYR A 301 -9.52 -16.89 -3.73
C TYR A 301 -8.67 -15.79 -3.09
N ASP A 302 -7.42 -15.64 -3.53
CA ASP A 302 -6.49 -14.62 -3.05
C ASP A 302 -7.08 -13.20 -3.20
N ASN A 303 -7.73 -12.94 -4.34
CA ASN A 303 -8.43 -11.66 -4.56
C ASN A 303 -9.56 -11.40 -3.54
N TYR A 304 -10.42 -12.38 -3.26
CA TYR A 304 -11.64 -12.12 -2.46
C TYR A 304 -11.53 -12.48 -0.98
N SER A 305 -10.46 -13.17 -0.59
CA SER A 305 -10.16 -13.49 0.82
C SER A 305 -9.75 -12.24 1.61
N THR A 306 -9.89 -12.29 2.94
CA THR A 306 -9.50 -11.19 3.83
C THR A 306 -8.43 -11.47 4.88
N PRO A 307 -7.60 -12.54 4.83
CA PRO A 307 -6.70 -12.87 5.95
C PRO A 307 -5.71 -11.74 6.25
N ASN A 308 -5.02 -11.21 5.24
CA ASN A 308 -4.06 -10.11 5.40
C ASN A 308 -4.71 -8.78 5.84
N ARG A 309 -5.98 -8.57 5.46
CA ARG A 309 -6.75 -7.38 5.82
C ARG A 309 -7.21 -7.46 7.27
N ASP A 310 -7.70 -8.63 7.66
CA ASP A 310 -8.16 -8.92 9.02
C ASP A 310 -6.99 -8.89 10.01
N GLN A 311 -5.84 -9.45 9.62
CA GLN A 311 -4.58 -9.34 10.37
C GLN A 311 -4.15 -7.89 10.58
N ARG A 312 -4.24 -7.04 9.54
CA ARG A 312 -3.86 -5.63 9.65
C ARG A 312 -4.72 -4.88 10.65
N ILE A 313 -6.04 -5.08 10.62
CA ILE A 313 -6.95 -4.42 11.58
C ILE A 313 -6.66 -4.94 13.00
N PHE A 314 -6.40 -6.25 13.15
CA PHE A 314 -6.00 -6.83 14.42
C PHE A 314 -4.71 -6.22 14.97
N ASP A 315 -3.66 -6.08 14.14
CA ASP A 315 -2.39 -5.48 14.51
C ASP A 315 -2.55 -4.00 14.92
N ASP A 316 -3.42 -3.26 14.23
CA ASP A 316 -3.75 -1.88 14.58
C ASP A 316 -4.49 -1.81 15.93
N MET A 317 -5.41 -2.74 16.23
CA MET A 317 -6.09 -2.86 17.53
C MET A 317 -5.11 -3.22 18.65
N MET A 318 -4.20 -4.18 18.42
CA MET A 318 -3.18 -4.56 19.39
C MET A 318 -2.20 -3.41 19.66
N SER A 319 -1.87 -2.64 18.63
CA SER A 319 -1.07 -1.42 18.80
C SER A 319 -1.81 -0.37 19.63
N LEU A 320 -3.10 -0.15 19.38
CA LEU A 320 -3.91 0.77 20.20
C LEU A 320 -4.02 0.30 21.65
N ARG A 321 -4.22 -1.01 21.88
CA ARG A 321 -4.25 -1.61 23.21
C ARG A 321 -2.95 -1.35 23.97
N ARG A 322 -1.79 -1.60 23.33
CA ARG A 322 -0.47 -1.35 23.93
C ARG A 322 -0.25 0.13 24.25
N ALA A 323 -0.58 1.02 23.32
CA ALA A 323 -0.48 2.46 23.54
C ALA A 323 -1.37 2.92 24.72
N TYR A 324 -2.61 2.42 24.80
CA TYR A 324 -3.50 2.75 25.91
C TYR A 324 -2.96 2.25 27.26
N ARG A 325 -2.42 1.03 27.32
CA ARG A 325 -1.75 0.53 28.53
C ARG A 325 -0.57 1.39 28.94
N GLU A 326 0.29 1.79 27.99
CA GLU A 326 1.46 2.64 28.27
C GLU A 326 1.02 4.02 28.81
N ILE A 327 -0.01 4.63 28.23
CA ILE A 327 -0.59 5.90 28.72
C ILE A 327 -1.07 5.76 30.18
N LEU A 328 -1.85 4.70 30.47
CA LEU A 328 -2.33 4.45 31.83
C LEU A 328 -1.20 4.23 32.83
N GLN A 329 -0.11 3.56 32.42
CA GLN A 329 1.05 3.33 33.26
C GLN A 329 1.88 4.59 33.51
N ILE A 330 2.06 5.45 32.50
CA ILE A 330 2.90 6.65 32.58
C ILE A 330 2.20 7.77 33.35
N ASN A 331 0.92 8.02 33.06
CA ASN A 331 0.23 9.21 33.56
C ASN A 331 -1.20 8.94 34.06
N GLY A 332 -1.62 7.68 34.20
CA GLY A 332 -2.96 7.34 34.66
C GLY A 332 -4.07 7.66 33.65
N GLY A 333 -3.75 8.04 32.41
CA GLY A 333 -4.71 8.54 31.43
C GLY A 333 -5.07 10.02 31.61
N ASN A 334 -4.36 10.77 32.47
CA ASN A 334 -4.68 12.17 32.78
C ASN A 334 -4.57 13.13 31.58
N GLN A 335 -3.88 12.72 30.51
CA GLN A 335 -3.76 13.50 29.27
C GLN A 335 -4.79 13.13 28.19
N LEU A 336 -5.67 12.16 28.47
CA LEU A 336 -6.76 11.80 27.58
C LEU A 336 -8.01 12.61 27.88
N SER A 337 -8.71 13.03 26.84
CA SER A 337 -10.04 13.60 26.99
C SER A 337 -11.02 12.58 27.59
N ALA A 338 -12.09 13.08 28.21
CA ALA A 338 -13.17 12.23 28.72
C ALA A 338 -13.79 11.35 27.60
N SER A 339 -13.92 11.91 26.39
CA SER A 339 -14.41 11.19 25.22
C SER A 339 -13.48 10.03 24.83
N SER A 340 -12.19 10.30 24.67
CA SER A 340 -11.18 9.27 24.36
C SER A 340 -11.18 8.17 25.41
N THR A 341 -11.24 8.53 26.68
CA THR A 341 -11.30 7.57 27.79
C THR A 341 -12.55 6.69 27.71
N GLN A 342 -13.73 7.26 27.46
CA GLN A 342 -14.97 6.50 27.33
C GLN A 342 -14.94 5.54 26.12
N GLN A 343 -14.42 6.00 24.99
CA GLN A 343 -14.25 5.21 23.78
C GLN A 343 -13.29 4.04 24.01
N LEU A 344 -12.12 4.31 24.60
CA LEU A 344 -11.11 3.29 24.90
C LEU A 344 -11.60 2.27 25.92
N ASN A 345 -12.30 2.70 26.96
CA ASN A 345 -12.90 1.78 27.95
C ASN A 345 -13.99 0.90 27.33
N LYS A 346 -14.74 1.41 26.35
CA LYS A 346 -15.69 0.58 25.61
C LYS A 346 -14.99 -0.46 24.75
N ILE A 347 -13.92 -0.07 24.05
CA ILE A 347 -13.16 -0.99 23.19
C ILE A 347 -12.39 -2.01 24.04
N PHE A 348 -11.72 -1.58 25.10
CA PHE A 348 -10.85 -2.41 25.95
C PHE A 348 -11.31 -2.40 27.43
N PRO A 349 -12.49 -2.96 27.75
CA PRO A 349 -13.04 -2.93 29.10
C PRO A 349 -12.19 -3.69 30.13
N TYR A 350 -11.30 -4.58 29.67
CA TYR A 350 -10.37 -5.33 30.50
C TYR A 350 -8.92 -4.98 30.14
N ILE A 351 -8.61 -3.70 29.96
CA ILE A 351 -7.28 -3.21 29.56
C ILE A 351 -6.15 -3.66 30.48
N GLN A 352 -6.43 -3.85 31.78
CA GLN A 352 -5.45 -4.33 32.76
C GLN A 352 -5.15 -5.82 32.65
N GLN A 353 -5.99 -6.59 31.95
CA GLN A 353 -5.83 -8.04 31.76
C GLN A 353 -5.07 -8.35 30.45
N SER A 354 -4.81 -9.63 30.18
CA SER A 354 -4.27 -10.05 28.88
C SER A 354 -5.28 -9.87 27.75
N ALA A 355 -4.82 -9.79 26.50
CA ALA A 355 -5.71 -9.74 25.35
C ALA A 355 -6.56 -11.03 25.23
N ALA A 356 -5.99 -12.19 25.59
CA ALA A 356 -6.68 -13.48 25.65
C ALA A 356 -7.81 -13.52 26.69
N TYR A 357 -7.57 -12.95 27.89
CA TYR A 357 -8.62 -12.80 28.90
C TYR A 357 -9.75 -11.92 28.35
N GLU A 358 -9.42 -10.76 27.80
CA GLU A 358 -10.44 -9.85 27.27
C GLU A 358 -11.26 -10.49 26.14
N ALA A 359 -10.62 -11.24 25.23
CA ALA A 359 -11.32 -11.96 24.16
C ALA A 359 -12.32 -13.00 24.69
N SER A 360 -12.01 -13.62 25.84
CA SER A 360 -12.81 -14.69 26.44
C SER A 360 -13.99 -14.16 27.28
N TYR A 361 -13.82 -13.00 27.91
CA TYR A 361 -14.78 -12.46 28.89
C TYR A 361 -15.51 -11.21 28.44
N MET A 362 -15.11 -10.56 27.34
CA MET A 362 -15.81 -9.38 26.83
C MET A 362 -17.23 -9.72 26.37
N PRO A 363 -18.28 -9.14 26.98
CA PRO A 363 -19.65 -9.38 26.55
C PRO A 363 -19.93 -8.72 25.21
N ALA A 364 -21.00 -9.15 24.54
CA ALA A 364 -21.47 -8.50 23.32
C ALA A 364 -21.70 -7.00 23.53
N GLN A 365 -21.26 -6.18 22.58
CA GLN A 365 -21.37 -4.72 22.66
C GLN A 365 -22.51 -4.22 21.78
N GLY A 366 -23.32 -3.32 22.34
CA GLY A 366 -24.32 -2.56 21.59
C GLY A 366 -23.80 -1.19 21.18
N ILE A 367 -24.51 -0.50 20.28
CA ILE A 367 -24.18 0.87 19.88
C ILE A 367 -24.59 1.86 20.98
N THR A 368 -23.68 2.72 21.42
CA THR A 368 -23.89 3.71 22.50
C THR A 368 -23.25 5.06 22.13
N GLY A 369 -23.39 6.09 22.98
CA GLY A 369 -22.73 7.38 22.77
C GLY A 369 -21.19 7.33 22.75
N SER A 370 -20.59 6.26 23.28
CA SER A 370 -19.15 6.01 23.24
C SER A 370 -18.73 5.05 22.12
N SER A 371 -19.64 4.66 21.22
CA SER A 371 -19.31 3.88 20.03
C SER A 371 -18.34 4.63 19.13
N VAL A 372 -17.33 3.92 18.65
CA VAL A 372 -16.42 4.41 17.62
C VAL A 372 -16.75 3.72 16.31
N CYS A 373 -16.92 4.52 15.25
CA CYS A 373 -17.04 4.08 13.86
C CYS A 373 -18.10 3.00 13.67
N VAL A 374 -19.36 3.40 13.87
CA VAL A 374 -20.51 2.55 13.60
C VAL A 374 -20.63 2.34 12.10
N THR A 375 -20.56 1.09 11.66
CA THR A 375 -20.60 0.72 10.25
C THR A 375 -21.76 -0.22 9.99
N GLU A 376 -22.50 0.05 8.91
CA GLU A 376 -23.48 -0.89 8.36
C GLU A 376 -22.75 -1.90 7.48
N TYR A 377 -22.58 -3.12 8.00
CA TYR A 377 -21.82 -4.17 7.33
C TYR A 377 -22.71 -5.12 6.52
N TYR A 378 -24.01 -5.13 6.82
CA TYR A 378 -25.05 -5.86 6.12
C TYR A 378 -26.34 -5.04 6.14
N PRO A 379 -27.23 -5.11 5.13
CA PRO A 379 -28.44 -4.29 5.09
C PRO A 379 -29.25 -4.37 6.39
N GLY A 380 -29.44 -3.23 7.05
CA GLY A 380 -30.15 -3.12 8.32
C GLY A 380 -29.36 -3.56 9.56
N ARG A 381 -28.11 -4.02 9.43
CA ARG A 381 -27.25 -4.46 10.54
C ARG A 381 -26.04 -3.56 10.69
N LYS A 382 -25.89 -3.01 11.89
CA LYS A 382 -24.80 -2.10 12.26
C LYS A 382 -23.97 -2.69 13.40
N MET A 383 -22.69 -2.35 13.41
CA MET A 383 -21.74 -2.76 14.44
C MET A 383 -20.74 -1.62 14.67
N ASP A 384 -20.28 -1.46 15.90
CA ASP A 384 -19.17 -0.57 16.20
C ASP A 384 -17.84 -1.34 16.32
N VAL A 385 -16.75 -0.58 16.41
CA VAL A 385 -15.40 -1.13 16.55
C VAL A 385 -15.25 -2.05 17.76
N ALA A 386 -15.97 -1.82 18.86
CA ALA A 386 -15.84 -2.62 20.08
C ALA A 386 -16.43 -4.03 19.88
N GLU A 387 -17.62 -4.13 19.29
CA GLU A 387 -18.22 -5.42 18.95
C GLU A 387 -17.41 -6.15 17.86
N PHE A 388 -16.91 -5.40 16.87
CA PHE A 388 -16.05 -5.98 15.83
C PHE A 388 -14.76 -6.57 16.42
N LYS A 389 -14.08 -5.81 17.30
CA LYS A 389 -12.89 -6.28 18.01
C LYS A 389 -13.18 -7.53 18.81
N ARG A 390 -14.29 -7.56 19.56
CA ARG A 390 -14.71 -8.75 20.33
C ARG A 390 -14.81 -10.00 19.45
N ARG A 391 -15.52 -9.90 18.32
CA ARG A 391 -15.69 -11.03 17.39
C ARG A 391 -14.38 -11.44 16.73
N MET A 392 -13.58 -10.47 16.32
CA MET A 392 -12.26 -10.70 15.72
C MET A 392 -11.34 -11.43 16.69
N PHE A 393 -11.20 -10.92 17.92
CA PHE A 393 -10.28 -11.48 18.93
C PHE A 393 -10.73 -12.86 19.40
N ALA A 394 -12.04 -13.12 19.44
CA ALA A 394 -12.60 -14.43 19.74
C ALA A 394 -12.51 -15.43 18.56
N GLY A 395 -11.92 -15.05 17.42
CA GLY A 395 -11.79 -15.92 16.25
C GLY A 395 -13.13 -16.27 15.59
N LEU A 396 -14.15 -15.43 15.76
CA LEU A 396 -15.50 -15.67 15.22
C LEU A 396 -15.64 -15.20 13.76
N ILE A 397 -14.72 -14.35 13.29
CA ILE A 397 -14.77 -13.74 11.97
C ILE A 397 -14.10 -14.67 10.94
N SER A 398 -14.83 -15.06 9.91
CA SER A 398 -14.24 -15.76 8.77
C SER A 398 -13.57 -14.80 7.78
N ASN A 399 -12.38 -15.19 7.32
CA ASN A 399 -11.64 -14.58 6.22
C ASN A 399 -11.75 -15.35 4.90
N ASN A 400 -12.47 -16.47 4.90
CA ASN A 400 -12.68 -17.30 3.72
C ASN A 400 -13.74 -16.64 2.82
N PRO A 401 -13.44 -16.39 1.52
CA PRO A 401 -14.38 -15.79 0.60
C PRO A 401 -15.61 -16.66 0.30
N HIS A 402 -15.53 -17.99 0.50
CA HIS A 402 -16.64 -18.94 0.30
C HIS A 402 -17.71 -18.91 1.38
N ASP A 403 -17.46 -18.20 2.48
CA ASP A 403 -18.41 -18.03 3.57
C ASP A 403 -19.40 -16.88 3.30
N ASP A 404 -20.66 -17.10 3.68
CA ASP A 404 -21.70 -16.07 3.65
C ASP A 404 -21.45 -14.97 4.69
N MET A 405 -22.21 -13.88 4.58
CA MET A 405 -21.91 -12.64 5.30
C MET A 405 -22.02 -12.79 6.83
N GLU A 406 -22.93 -13.62 7.31
CA GLU A 406 -23.09 -13.94 8.73
C GLU A 406 -21.83 -14.57 9.34
N TYR A 407 -21.13 -15.43 8.58
CA TYR A 407 -19.88 -16.06 9.02
C TYR A 407 -18.70 -15.08 8.90
N ARG A 408 -18.66 -14.30 7.81
CA ARG A 408 -17.62 -13.28 7.58
C ARG A 408 -17.69 -12.14 8.59
N TRP A 409 -18.77 -11.99 9.36
CA TRP A 409 -18.88 -11.01 10.45
C TRP A 409 -19.10 -11.64 11.83
N GLY A 410 -18.95 -12.95 11.96
CA GLY A 410 -19.04 -13.66 13.24
C GLY A 410 -20.40 -13.59 13.94
N GLU A 411 -21.48 -13.46 13.16
CA GLU A 411 -22.86 -13.70 13.63
C GLU A 411 -23.17 -15.19 13.69
N ALA A 412 -22.65 -15.95 12.72
CA ALA A 412 -22.70 -17.40 12.68
C ALA A 412 -21.30 -17.97 12.92
N ARG A 413 -21.23 -19.12 13.62
CA ARG A 413 -19.97 -19.82 13.85
C ARG A 413 -19.61 -20.66 12.62
N GLY A 414 -18.53 -20.29 11.96
CA GLY A 414 -18.07 -20.94 10.73
C GLY A 414 -17.27 -22.23 10.94
N PRO A 415 -16.80 -22.82 9.82
CA PRO A 415 -17.10 -22.42 8.44
C PRO A 415 -18.50 -22.87 7.98
N SER A 416 -19.07 -22.15 7.00
CA SER A 416 -20.30 -22.53 6.27
C SER A 416 -20.14 -23.86 5.52
N GLN A 417 -21.24 -24.45 5.07
CA GLN A 417 -21.19 -25.68 4.28
C GLN A 417 -20.38 -25.51 2.98
N ARG A 418 -20.55 -24.38 2.28
CA ARG A 418 -19.80 -24.10 1.04
C ARG A 418 -18.30 -24.00 1.33
N ALA A 419 -17.89 -23.22 2.33
CA ALA A 419 -16.49 -23.08 2.70
C ALA A 419 -15.85 -24.42 3.12
N ARG A 420 -16.62 -25.35 3.72
CA ARG A 420 -16.12 -26.73 3.99
C ARG A 420 -15.92 -27.55 2.73
N SER A 421 -16.75 -27.34 1.71
CA SER A 421 -16.71 -28.10 0.46
C SER A 421 -15.68 -27.58 -0.54
N CYS A 422 -15.22 -26.34 -0.37
CA CYS A 422 -14.25 -25.70 -1.24
C CYS A 422 -12.84 -25.69 -0.61
N GLN A 423 -11.81 -25.73 -1.46
CA GLN A 423 -10.44 -25.57 -1.00
C GLN A 423 -10.22 -24.17 -0.42
N SER A 424 -9.57 -24.10 0.73
CA SER A 424 -9.07 -22.88 1.35
C SER A 424 -7.54 -22.89 1.21
N TRP A 425 -6.96 -21.78 0.75
CA TRP A 425 -5.51 -21.67 0.57
C TRP A 425 -4.82 -20.94 1.71
N ASP A 426 -5.52 -19.99 2.33
CA ASP A 426 -5.01 -19.22 3.45
C ASP A 426 -6.02 -19.19 4.59
N SER A 427 -5.51 -19.14 5.82
CA SER A 427 -6.31 -18.88 6.99
C SER A 427 -5.48 -18.05 7.95
N TRP A 428 -6.00 -16.90 8.33
CA TRP A 428 -5.48 -16.13 9.46
C TRP A 428 -6.39 -16.30 10.68
N SER A 429 -5.80 -16.37 11.86
CA SER A 429 -6.49 -16.35 13.15
C SER A 429 -5.77 -15.39 14.09
N PRO A 430 -6.50 -14.72 15.00
CA PRO A 430 -5.88 -13.81 15.97
C PRO A 430 -4.87 -14.56 16.85
N ASP A 431 -3.66 -14.01 16.96
CA ASP A 431 -2.66 -14.47 17.91
C ASP A 431 -2.63 -13.53 19.12
N LEU A 432 -3.18 -14.01 20.23
CA LEU A 432 -3.28 -13.26 21.49
C LEU A 432 -2.15 -13.59 22.48
N SER A 433 -1.12 -14.33 22.05
CA SER A 433 -0.02 -14.78 22.91
C SER A 433 0.98 -13.67 23.23
N ASN A 434 1.15 -12.72 22.33
CA ASN A 434 2.06 -11.59 22.48
C ASN A 434 1.35 -10.43 23.22
N ASN A 435 1.62 -10.28 24.53
CA ASN A 435 1.15 -9.14 25.35
C ASN A 435 2.17 -8.01 25.43
#